data_AF-A0A5Q4SZA8-F1
#
_entry.id   AF-A0A5Q4SZA8-F1
#
_cell.length_a   1.000
_cell.length_b   1.000
_cell.length_c   1.000
_cell.angle_alpha   90.00
_cell.angle_beta   90.00
_cell.angle_gamma   90.00
#
_symmetry.space_group_name_H-M   'P 1'
#
loop_
_entity.id
_entity.type
_entity.pdbx_description
1 polymer ?
#
loop_
_entity_poly.entity_id
_entity_poly.type
_entity_poly.pdbx_seq_one_letter_code
_entity_poly.pdbx_strand_id
1 'polypeptide(L)'
;MSPAILIPRQITRQLFPAVKKLAPLLNAAAFTNDGILRAELTCRAAVATVRREITAASAVYVTWDVRGRCRYVGSVHRGAPTAVSNRLAEHHQHRTEGGVRREEWVLLTVLPMRVDASPPVVLAAEGWAARILSPLDGVAHPQIDLVRPPAVIAAAMGT
;
A
#
# COMPACT_ATOMS: atom_id res chain seq x y z
N MET A 1 -10.91 12.08 18.48
CA MET A 1 -11.32 11.18 17.37
C MET A 1 -11.12 11.94 16.06
N SER A 2 -10.29 11.46 15.14
CA SER A 2 -10.24 12.00 13.78
C SER A 2 -11.59 11.73 13.10
N PRO A 3 -12.18 12.67 12.35
CA PRO A 3 -13.33 12.36 11.52
C PRO A 3 -12.95 11.21 10.58
N ALA A 4 -13.79 10.18 10.51
CA ALA A 4 -13.57 9.06 9.61
C ALA A 4 -13.47 9.62 8.18
N ILE A 5 -12.33 9.43 7.53
CA ILE A 5 -12.18 9.80 6.12
C ILE A 5 -13.11 8.88 5.35
N LEU A 6 -14.15 9.46 4.73
CA LEU A 6 -14.97 8.72 3.78
C LEU A 6 -14.09 8.40 2.58
N ILE A 7 -13.74 7.13 2.42
CA ILE A 7 -13.02 6.65 1.25
C ILE A 7 -13.97 6.80 0.04
N PRO A 8 -13.61 7.60 -0.97
CA PRO A 8 -14.41 7.69 -2.18
C PRO A 8 -14.66 6.30 -2.79
N ARG A 9 -15.91 6.00 -3.17
CA ARG A 9 -16.27 4.71 -3.79
C ARG A 9 -15.38 4.33 -4.97
N GLN A 10 -14.89 5.33 -5.70
CA GLN A 10 -13.97 5.15 -6.83
C GLN A 10 -12.63 4.53 -6.40
N ILE A 11 -12.08 4.92 -5.24
CA ILE A 11 -10.86 4.32 -4.68
C ILE A 11 -11.12 2.87 -4.33
N THR A 12 -12.22 2.58 -3.62
CA THR A 12 -12.59 1.20 -3.27
C THR A 12 -12.72 0.30 -4.51
N ARG A 13 -13.38 0.80 -5.58
CA ARG A 13 -13.54 0.04 -6.83
C ARG A 13 -12.22 -0.23 -7.53
N GLN A 14 -11.32 0.76 -7.61
CA GLN A 14 -9.99 0.58 -8.22
C GLN A 14 -9.10 -0.33 -7.39
N LEU A 15 -9.17 -0.24 -6.06
CA LEU A 15 -8.34 -0.99 -5.14
C LEU A 15 -8.76 -2.47 -5.04
N PHE A 16 -10.04 -2.77 -5.20
CA PHE A 16 -10.60 -4.10 -4.99
C PHE A 16 -9.89 -5.21 -5.78
N PRO A 17 -9.60 -5.08 -7.09
CA PRO A 17 -8.85 -6.10 -7.82
C PRO A 17 -7.46 -6.36 -7.26
N ALA A 18 -6.74 -5.31 -6.83
CA ALA A 18 -5.40 -5.44 -6.24
C ALA A 18 -5.48 -6.15 -4.88
N VAL A 19 -6.42 -5.74 -4.01
CA VAL A 19 -6.65 -6.39 -2.71
C VAL A 19 -7.00 -7.86 -2.89
N LYS A 20 -7.93 -8.18 -3.79
CA LYS A 20 -8.32 -9.57 -4.07
C LYS A 20 -7.12 -10.41 -4.55
N LYS A 21 -6.28 -9.85 -5.42
CA LYS A 21 -5.09 -10.55 -5.94
C LYS A 21 -4.04 -10.77 -4.84
N LEU A 22 -3.86 -9.79 -3.95
CA LEU A 22 -2.83 -9.80 -2.91
C LEU A 22 -3.28 -10.46 -1.61
N ALA A 23 -4.58 -10.70 -1.41
CA ALA A 23 -5.15 -11.21 -0.17
C ALA A 23 -4.35 -12.35 0.51
N PRO A 24 -3.81 -13.36 -0.22
CA PRO A 24 -3.00 -14.43 0.39
C PRO A 24 -1.70 -13.95 1.08
N LEU A 25 -1.18 -12.78 0.70
CA LEU A 25 0.04 -12.16 1.22
C LEU A 25 -0.22 -11.07 2.27
N LEU A 26 -1.48 -10.67 2.44
CA LEU A 26 -1.87 -9.62 3.39
C LEU A 26 -2.08 -10.20 4.79
N ASN A 27 -1.84 -9.37 5.80
CA ASN A 27 -2.15 -9.71 7.18
C ASN A 27 -3.67 -9.91 7.34
N ALA A 28 -4.11 -11.00 7.95
CA ALA A 28 -5.52 -11.28 8.18
C ALA A 28 -6.22 -10.15 8.98
N ALA A 29 -5.51 -9.47 9.87
CA ALA A 29 -6.02 -8.32 10.62
C ALA A 29 -6.39 -7.12 9.73
N ALA A 30 -5.93 -7.08 8.48
CA ALA A 30 -6.31 -6.05 7.51
C ALA A 30 -7.78 -6.16 7.06
N PHE A 31 -8.42 -7.30 7.32
CA PHE A 31 -9.79 -7.58 6.90
C PHE A 31 -10.76 -7.57 8.08
N THR A 32 -12.04 -7.30 7.78
CA THR A 32 -13.16 -7.60 8.67
C THR A 32 -13.44 -9.10 8.67
N ASN A 33 -14.32 -9.56 9.56
CA ASN A 33 -14.74 -10.96 9.60
C ASN A 33 -15.38 -11.42 8.27
N ASP A 34 -15.96 -10.49 7.50
CA ASP A 34 -16.54 -10.75 6.18
C ASP A 34 -15.52 -10.72 5.04
N GLY A 35 -14.21 -10.63 5.36
CA GLY A 35 -13.13 -10.59 4.37
C GLY A 35 -13.01 -9.26 3.62
N ILE A 36 -13.60 -8.18 4.14
CA ILE A 36 -13.56 -6.84 3.53
C ILE A 36 -12.37 -6.08 4.08
N LEU A 37 -11.60 -5.39 3.23
CA LEU A 37 -10.50 -4.54 3.69
C LEU A 37 -11.02 -3.44 4.63
N ARG A 38 -10.39 -3.27 5.79
CA ARG A 38 -10.78 -2.25 6.77
C ARG A 38 -10.54 -0.85 6.22
N ALA A 39 -11.55 0.01 6.35
CA ALA A 39 -11.47 1.40 5.90
C ALA A 39 -10.41 2.21 6.67
N GLU A 40 -10.13 1.85 7.93
CA GLU A 40 -9.10 2.49 8.77
C GLU A 40 -7.69 2.46 8.15
N LEU A 41 -7.46 1.58 7.18
CA LEU A 41 -6.19 1.48 6.47
C LEU A 41 -6.00 2.57 5.41
N THR A 42 -6.99 3.45 5.22
CA THR A 42 -6.87 4.64 4.36
C THR A 42 -6.96 5.91 5.19
N CYS A 43 -5.95 6.76 5.07
CA CYS A 43 -5.92 8.04 5.76
C CYS A 43 -5.34 9.16 4.87
N ARG A 44 -5.26 10.39 5.38
CA ARG A 44 -4.59 11.49 4.68
C ARG A 44 -3.11 11.15 4.53
N ALA A 45 -2.55 11.36 3.34
CA ALA A 45 -1.12 11.16 3.05
C ALA A 45 -0.22 12.25 3.68
N ALA A 46 -0.43 12.56 4.95
CA ALA A 46 0.41 13.43 5.76
C ALA A 46 1.20 12.57 6.74
N VAL A 47 2.52 12.81 6.84
CA VAL A 47 3.43 12.00 7.67
C VAL A 47 2.93 11.85 9.12
N ALA A 48 2.48 12.94 9.74
CA ALA A 48 1.98 12.92 11.12
C ALA A 48 0.68 12.11 11.25
N THR A 49 -0.23 12.21 10.27
CA THR A 49 -1.48 11.44 10.25
C THR A 49 -1.19 9.94 10.09
N VAL A 50 -0.38 9.57 9.10
CA VAL A 50 0.01 8.18 8.86
C VAL A 50 0.71 7.59 10.08
N ARG A 51 1.61 8.34 10.72
CA ARG A 51 2.30 7.88 11.95
C ARG A 51 1.33 7.58 13.10
N ARG A 52 0.25 8.35 13.23
CA ARG A 52 -0.74 8.21 14.30
C ARG A 52 -1.74 7.09 14.01
N GLU A 53 -2.13 6.92 12.76
CA GLU A 53 -3.28 6.10 12.38
C GLU A 53 -2.87 4.73 11.83
N ILE A 54 -1.64 4.59 11.29
CA ILE A 54 -1.17 3.36 10.66
C ILE A 54 0.02 2.78 11.42
N THR A 55 -0.11 1.52 11.82
CA THR A 55 0.97 0.72 12.40
C THR A 55 1.26 -0.46 11.47
N ALA A 56 2.40 -0.41 10.77
CA ALA A 56 2.85 -1.50 9.90
C ALA A 56 4.37 -1.44 9.69
N ALA A 57 5.04 -2.55 10.01
CA ALA A 57 6.46 -2.78 9.74
C ALA A 57 6.73 -3.17 8.28
N SER A 58 5.79 -3.92 7.69
CA SER A 58 5.83 -4.42 6.32
C SER A 58 4.52 -4.13 5.62
N ALA A 59 4.54 -3.43 4.49
CA ALA A 59 3.33 -3.04 3.78
C ALA A 59 3.59 -2.74 2.30
N VAL A 60 2.57 -2.98 1.46
CA VAL A 60 2.38 -2.27 0.20
C VAL A 60 1.49 -1.06 0.49
N TYR A 61 1.77 0.10 -0.08
CA TYR A 61 0.93 1.29 0.06
C TYR A 61 0.65 1.93 -1.29
N VAL A 62 -0.50 2.59 -1.36
CA VAL A 62 -1.02 3.24 -2.56
C VAL A 62 -1.34 4.69 -2.21
N THR A 63 -0.86 5.64 -3.01
CA THR A 63 -1.21 7.05 -2.88
C THR A 63 -2.27 7.42 -3.91
N TRP A 64 -3.16 8.33 -3.53
CA TRP A 64 -4.29 8.78 -4.36
C TRP A 64 -4.34 10.29 -4.43
N ASP A 65 -4.74 10.83 -5.59
CA ASP A 65 -4.98 12.26 -5.74
C ASP A 65 -6.41 12.69 -5.34
N VAL A 66 -6.70 13.98 -5.45
CA VAL A 66 -8.05 14.56 -5.20
C VAL A 66 -9.15 13.95 -6.07
N ARG A 67 -8.80 13.36 -7.23
CA ARG A 67 -9.74 12.71 -8.16
C ARG A 67 -9.84 11.20 -7.90
N GLY A 68 -9.23 10.71 -6.82
CA GLY A 68 -9.19 9.30 -6.48
C GLY A 68 -8.41 8.44 -7.47
N ARG A 69 -7.51 9.01 -8.26
CA ARG A 69 -6.64 8.27 -9.19
C ARG A 69 -5.42 7.76 -8.45
N CYS A 70 -4.97 6.54 -8.76
CA CYS A 70 -3.75 5.98 -8.21
C CYS A 70 -2.54 6.80 -8.70
N ARG A 71 -1.83 7.44 -7.78
CA ARG A 71 -0.63 8.22 -8.08
C ARG A 71 0.61 7.37 -8.00
N TYR A 72 0.82 6.65 -6.91
CA TYR A 72 2.02 5.85 -6.72
C TYR A 72 1.70 4.58 -5.94
N VAL A 73 2.41 3.51 -6.26
CA VAL A 73 2.44 2.27 -5.49
C VAL A 73 3.87 2.05 -5.03
N GLY A 74 4.04 1.79 -3.74
CA GLY A 74 5.34 1.44 -3.19
C GLY A 74 5.21 0.41 -2.09
N SER A 75 6.34 -0.06 -1.60
CA SER A 75 6.39 -0.91 -0.43
C SER A 75 7.43 -0.48 0.58
N VAL A 76 7.29 -1.02 1.78
CA VAL A 76 8.26 -0.89 2.85
C VAL A 76 8.33 -2.20 3.61
N HIS A 77 9.53 -2.58 4.02
CA HIS A 77 9.78 -3.67 4.95
C HIS A 77 10.90 -3.24 5.89
N ARG A 78 10.53 -2.80 7.10
CA ARG A 78 11.46 -2.36 8.14
C ARG A 78 10.90 -2.86 9.47
N GLY A 79 11.71 -3.45 10.35
CA GLY A 79 11.22 -4.06 11.61
C GLY A 79 10.52 -3.13 12.62
N ALA A 80 10.27 -1.86 12.28
CA ALA A 80 9.63 -0.88 13.13
C ALA A 80 8.19 -0.56 12.67
N PRO A 81 7.22 -0.41 13.60
CA PRO A 81 5.81 -0.14 13.27
C PRO A 81 5.55 1.17 12.52
N THR A 82 6.51 2.10 12.57
CA THR A 82 6.44 3.42 11.92
C THR A 82 6.95 3.42 10.47
N ALA A 83 7.27 2.25 9.91
CA ALA A 83 7.94 2.10 8.62
C ALA A 83 7.26 2.86 7.48
N VAL A 84 5.94 2.77 7.37
CA VAL A 84 5.16 3.46 6.32
C VAL A 84 5.28 4.97 6.44
N SER A 85 5.14 5.52 7.65
CA SER A 85 5.24 6.97 7.88
C SER A 85 6.65 7.52 7.59
N ASN A 86 7.69 6.75 7.94
CA ASN A 86 9.07 7.10 7.64
C ASN A 86 9.32 7.08 6.12
N ARG A 87 8.80 6.05 5.42
CA ARG A 87 8.94 5.94 3.97
C ARG A 87 8.23 7.08 3.24
N LEU A 88 7.04 7.47 3.69
CA LEU A 88 6.34 8.64 3.17
C LEU A 88 7.15 9.93 3.38
N ALA A 89 7.79 10.10 4.55
CA ALA A 89 8.64 11.24 4.82
C ALA A 89 9.84 11.32 3.86
N GLU A 90 10.48 10.18 3.56
CA GLU A 90 11.55 10.11 2.56
C GLU A 90 11.07 10.57 1.17
N HIS A 91 9.88 10.12 0.74
CA HIS A 91 9.30 10.57 -0.52
C HIS A 91 9.09 12.08 -0.58
N HIS A 92 8.63 12.68 0.53
CA HIS A 92 8.40 14.14 0.65
C HIS A 92 9.70 14.95 0.75
N GLN A 93 10.82 14.32 1.10
CA GLN A 93 12.14 14.95 1.19
C GLN A 93 12.94 14.82 -0.12
N HIS A 94 12.43 14.09 -1.12
CA HIS A 94 13.09 13.97 -2.42
C HIS A 94 13.25 15.34 -3.07
N ARG A 95 14.48 15.71 -3.47
CA ARG A 95 14.81 17.09 -3.90
C ARG A 95 13.95 17.60 -5.05
N THR A 96 13.71 16.76 -6.05
CA THR A 96 13.03 17.19 -7.28
C THR A 96 11.51 16.98 -7.23
N GLU A 97 11.06 15.91 -6.57
CA GLU A 97 9.67 15.44 -6.65
C GLU A 97 8.91 15.55 -5.33
N GLY A 98 9.61 15.80 -4.22
CA GLY A 98 9.02 15.74 -2.88
C GLY A 98 7.95 16.79 -2.62
N GLY A 99 8.09 17.99 -3.21
CA GLY A 99 7.07 19.04 -3.18
C GLY A 99 5.79 18.61 -3.91
N VAL A 100 5.94 18.20 -5.18
CA VAL A 100 4.84 17.72 -6.02
C VAL A 100 4.10 16.55 -5.36
N ARG A 101 4.83 15.55 -4.87
CA ARG A 101 4.23 14.40 -4.17
C ARG A 101 3.42 14.82 -2.95
N ARG A 102 3.91 15.78 -2.16
CA ARG A 102 3.21 16.28 -0.97
C ARG A 102 1.90 17.00 -1.31
N GLU A 103 1.85 17.67 -2.46
CA GLU A 103 0.66 18.38 -2.94
C GLU A 103 -0.36 17.43 -3.60
N GLU A 104 0.13 16.49 -4.41
CA GLU A 104 -0.73 15.63 -5.23
C GLU A 104 -1.16 14.33 -4.54
N TRP A 105 -0.40 13.84 -3.56
CA TRP A 105 -0.79 12.66 -2.79
C TRP A 105 -1.67 13.10 -1.62
N VAL A 106 -2.97 12.89 -1.75
CA VAL A 106 -3.99 13.36 -0.80
C VAL A 106 -4.35 12.28 0.19
N LEU A 107 -4.53 11.05 -0.29
CA LEU A 107 -4.84 9.88 0.52
C LEU A 107 -3.76 8.82 0.36
N LEU A 108 -3.58 8.02 1.40
CA LEU A 108 -2.72 6.85 1.44
C LEU A 108 -3.57 5.66 1.89
N THR A 109 -3.62 4.60 1.09
CA THR A 109 -4.12 3.30 1.53
C THR A 109 -2.97 2.36 1.79
N VAL A 110 -2.97 1.69 2.93
CA VAL A 110 -1.92 0.76 3.35
C VAL A 110 -2.47 -0.66 3.35
N LEU A 111 -1.74 -1.58 2.76
CA LEU A 111 -2.02 -3.01 2.71
C LEU A 111 -0.94 -3.70 3.56
N PRO A 112 -1.20 -3.94 4.86
CA PRO A 112 -0.22 -4.58 5.73
C PRO A 112 0.08 -5.99 5.25
N MET A 113 1.36 -6.30 5.09
CA MET A 113 1.80 -7.64 4.68
C MET A 113 1.79 -8.56 5.90
N ARG A 114 1.73 -9.88 5.66
CA ARG A 114 1.94 -10.87 6.73
C ARG A 114 3.28 -10.66 7.42
N VAL A 115 3.35 -11.01 8.70
CA VAL A 115 4.54 -10.83 9.55
C VAL A 115 5.72 -11.70 9.11
N ASP A 116 5.44 -12.82 8.42
CA ASP A 116 6.42 -13.76 7.86
C ASP A 116 6.82 -13.40 6.41
N ALA A 117 6.27 -12.35 5.82
CA ALA A 117 6.60 -11.94 4.46
C ALA A 117 8.03 -11.38 4.40
N SER A 118 8.90 -12.06 3.63
CA SER A 118 10.26 -11.62 3.37
C SER A 118 10.31 -10.43 2.41
N PRO A 119 11.42 -9.65 2.37
CA PRO A 119 11.54 -8.50 1.47
C PRO A 119 11.24 -8.81 -0.01
N PRO A 120 11.69 -9.94 -0.60
CA PRO A 120 11.31 -10.31 -1.97
C PRO A 120 9.81 -10.50 -2.18
N VAL A 121 9.09 -11.05 -1.18
CA VAL A 121 7.62 -11.22 -1.24
C VAL A 121 6.93 -9.87 -1.25
N VAL A 122 7.39 -8.93 -0.42
CA VAL A 122 6.85 -7.57 -0.34
C VAL A 122 7.05 -6.82 -1.66
N LEU A 123 8.24 -6.92 -2.27
CA LEU A 123 8.53 -6.35 -3.58
C LEU A 123 7.69 -6.97 -4.70
N ALA A 124 7.47 -8.30 -4.67
CA ALA A 124 6.58 -8.95 -5.62
C ALA A 124 5.13 -8.48 -5.48
N ALA A 125 4.66 -8.30 -4.24
CA ALA A 125 3.33 -7.76 -3.95
C ALA A 125 3.18 -6.32 -4.46
N GLU A 126 4.20 -5.48 -4.29
CA GLU A 126 4.27 -4.13 -4.88
C GLU A 126 4.12 -4.17 -6.40
N GLY A 127 4.89 -5.02 -7.08
CA GLY A 127 4.83 -5.16 -8.53
C GLY A 127 3.43 -5.56 -9.01
N TRP A 128 2.82 -6.56 -8.39
CA TRP A 128 1.45 -6.98 -8.72
C TRP A 128 0.42 -5.86 -8.46
N ALA A 129 0.53 -5.14 -7.34
CA ALA A 129 -0.31 -3.99 -7.04
C ALA A 129 -0.17 -2.91 -8.11
N ALA A 130 1.05 -2.53 -8.46
CA ALA A 130 1.35 -1.51 -9.45
C ALA A 130 0.84 -1.88 -10.84
N ARG A 131 1.01 -3.14 -11.28
CA ARG A 131 0.46 -3.61 -12.56
C ARG A 131 -1.07 -3.50 -12.62
N ILE A 132 -1.75 -3.81 -11.53
CA ILE A 132 -3.22 -3.77 -11.49
C ILE A 132 -3.71 -2.33 -11.43
N LEU A 133 -3.07 -1.48 -10.63
CA LEU A 133 -3.51 -0.11 -10.37
C LEU A 133 -3.01 0.90 -11.40
N SER A 134 -1.95 0.57 -12.14
CA SER A 134 -1.33 1.42 -13.17
C SER A 134 -1.11 2.86 -12.68
N PRO A 135 -0.24 3.08 -11.67
CA PRO A 135 -0.04 4.38 -11.07
C PRO A 135 0.47 5.42 -12.08
N LEU A 136 0.09 6.68 -11.89
CA LEU A 136 0.51 7.81 -12.73
C LEU A 136 1.99 8.18 -12.53
N ASP A 137 2.53 7.95 -11.33
CA ASP A 137 3.89 8.25 -10.91
C ASP A 137 4.71 6.97 -10.76
N GLY A 138 6.00 7.03 -11.13
CA GLY A 138 6.95 5.94 -10.97
C GLY A 138 7.03 5.04 -12.21
N VAL A 139 8.20 5.02 -12.84
CA VAL A 139 8.45 4.28 -14.11
C VAL A 139 9.22 2.98 -13.89
N ALA A 140 9.66 2.71 -12.66
CA ALA A 140 10.47 1.54 -12.31
C ALA A 140 9.66 0.57 -11.45
N HIS A 141 8.64 -0.06 -12.03
CA HIS A 141 8.02 -1.20 -11.36
C HIS A 141 8.96 -2.40 -11.46
N PRO A 142 9.22 -3.13 -10.35
CA PRO A 142 10.03 -4.34 -10.41
C PRO A 142 9.46 -5.29 -11.47
N GLN A 143 10.33 -5.94 -12.25
CA GLN A 143 9.91 -6.95 -13.22
C GLN A 143 9.04 -7.99 -12.51
N ILE A 144 7.77 -8.08 -12.94
CA ILE A 144 6.80 -8.99 -12.32
C ILE A 144 7.03 -10.37 -12.91
N ASP A 145 7.34 -11.33 -12.04
CA ASP A 145 7.33 -12.74 -12.42
C ASP A 145 5.87 -13.22 -12.55
N LEU A 146 5.41 -13.34 -13.79
CA LEU A 146 4.06 -13.81 -14.11
C LEU A 146 3.85 -15.29 -13.77
N VAL A 147 4.93 -16.08 -13.63
CA VAL A 147 4.89 -17.50 -13.26
C VAL A 147 4.71 -17.67 -11.76
N ARG A 148 5.00 -16.63 -10.97
CA ARG A 148 4.85 -16.61 -9.50
C ARG A 148 3.81 -15.58 -9.06
N PRO A 149 2.50 -15.83 -9.28
CA PRO A 149 1.45 -14.97 -8.75
C PRO A 149 1.39 -15.04 -7.22
N PRO A 150 0.74 -14.06 -6.54
CA PRO A 150 0.71 -13.98 -5.08
C PRO A 150 0.23 -15.25 -4.37
N ALA A 151 -0.72 -15.99 -4.94
CA ALA A 151 -1.18 -17.26 -4.38
C ALA A 151 -0.08 -18.35 -4.38
N VAL A 152 0.73 -18.42 -5.44
CA VAL A 152 1.87 -19.36 -5.52
C VAL A 152 2.97 -18.94 -4.56
N ILE A 153 3.24 -17.64 -4.44
CA ILE A 153 4.18 -17.11 -3.45
C ILE A 153 3.73 -17.48 -2.04
N ALA A 154 2.45 -17.26 -1.71
CA ALA A 154 1.89 -17.57 -0.40
C ALA A 154 1.97 -19.07 -0.06
N ALA A 155 1.71 -19.94 -1.03
CA ALA A 155 1.81 -21.39 -0.85
C ALA A 155 3.25 -21.82 -0.50
N ALA A 156 4.26 -21.19 -1.11
CA ALA A 156 5.67 -21.44 -0.83
C ALA A 156 6.18 -20.85 0.51
N MET A 157 5.39 -19.99 1.17
CA MET A 157 5.70 -19.47 2.51
C MET A 157 5.13 -20.35 3.64
N GLY A 158 4.19 -21.25 3.32
CA GLY A 158 3.50 -22.12 4.29
C GLY A 158 4.12 -23.50 4.50
N THR A 159 5.36 -23.70 4.01
CA THR A 159 6.23 -24.86 4.26
C THR A 159 7.35 -24.44 5.19
#